data_AF-T0Z205-F1
#
_entry.id   AF-T0Z205-F1
#
_cell.length_a   1.000
_cell.length_b   1.000
_cell.length_c   1.000
_cell.angle_alpha   90.00
_cell.angle_beta   90.00
_cell.angle_gamma   90.00
#
_symmetry.space_group_name_H-M   'P 1'
#
loop_
_entity.id
_entity.type
_entity.pdbx_description
1 polymer ?
#
loop_
_entity_poly.entity_id
_entity_poly.type
_entity_poly.pdbx_seq_one_letter_code
_entity_poly.pdbx_strand_id
1 'polypeptide(L)' 'MQRVIFDCDPGIDDALAIFTLLAARDVEVLGMCATVGNVPVETGYRNLRNLAAFVGRDDIPVFRGAELPLVRDYAFDPLV' A
#
# COMPACT_ATOMS: atom_id res chain seq x y z
N MET A 1 -12.81 -17.21 5.80
CA MET A 1 -11.75 -16.22 6.09
C MET A 1 -10.74 -16.29 4.97
N GLN A 2 -10.69 -15.27 4.13
CA GLN A 2 -9.77 -15.13 3.03
C GLN A 2 -8.50 -14.44 3.52
N ARG A 3 -7.34 -15.05 3.26
CA ARG A 3 -6.05 -14.48 3.63
C ARG A 3 -5.45 -13.76 2.45
N VAL A 4 -4.98 -12.54 2.65
CA VAL A 4 -4.47 -11.69 1.57
C VAL A 4 -3.15 -11.01 1.95
N ILE A 5 -2.32 -10.79 0.94
CA ILE A 5 -1.24 -9.80 0.96
C ILE A 5 -1.68 -8.68 0.02
N PHE A 6 -1.56 -7.43 0.46
CA PHE A 6 -1.95 -6.28 -0.33
C PHE A 6 -0.70 -5.59 -0.89
N ASP A 7 -0.51 -5.64 -2.20
CA ASP A 7 0.59 -4.98 -2.92
C ASP A 7 0.01 -3.80 -3.70
N CYS A 8 0.49 -2.58 -3.44
CA CYS A 8 -0.05 -1.36 -4.02
C CYS A 8 0.96 -0.21 -4.11
N ASP A 9 0.61 0.85 -4.81
CA ASP A 9 1.36 2.10 -4.99
C ASP A 9 0.57 3.30 -4.42
N PRO A 10 0.52 3.44 -3.08
CA PRO A 10 -0.56 4.11 -2.34
C PRO A 10 -0.97 5.50 -2.84
N GLY A 11 -2.02 5.50 -3.66
CA GLY A 11 -2.84 6.65 -4.03
C GLY A 11 -4.04 6.84 -3.11
N ILE A 12 -4.94 7.75 -3.48
CA ILE A 12 -6.18 8.04 -2.73
C ILE A 12 -7.13 6.84 -2.79
N ASP A 13 -7.20 6.17 -3.92
CA ASP A 13 -8.01 4.98 -4.16
C ASP A 13 -7.50 3.76 -3.36
N ASP A 14 -6.19 3.57 -3.25
CA ASP A 14 -5.61 2.52 -2.40
C ASP A 14 -5.95 2.72 -0.93
N ALA A 15 -5.95 3.97 -0.45
CA ALA A 15 -6.32 4.26 0.94
C ALA A 15 -7.73 3.77 1.27
N LEU A 16 -8.68 3.97 0.34
CA LEU A 16 -10.05 3.45 0.49
C LEU A 16 -10.08 1.91 0.45
N ALA A 17 -9.31 1.28 -0.43
CA ALA A 17 -9.20 -0.17 -0.51
C ALA A 17 -8.64 -0.77 0.78
N ILE A 18 -7.58 -0.18 1.35
CA ILE A 18 -6.97 -0.59 2.62
C ILE A 18 -8.00 -0.51 3.75
N PHE A 19 -8.69 0.62 3.91
CA PHE A 19 -9.72 0.74 4.95
C PHE A 19 -10.84 -0.28 4.78
N THR A 20 -11.25 -0.55 3.54
CA THR A 20 -12.28 -1.56 3.24
C THR A 20 -11.79 -2.96 3.63
N LEU A 21 -10.56 -3.33 3.27
CA LEU A 21 -9.96 -4.62 3.62
C LEU A 21 -9.80 -4.80 5.13
N LEU A 22 -9.34 -3.76 5.83
CA LEU A 22 -9.13 -3.80 7.27
C LEU A 22 -10.44 -3.83 8.09
N ALA A 23 -11.54 -3.35 7.51
CA ALA A 23 -12.88 -3.41 8.11
C ALA A 23 -13.63 -4.71 7.79
N ALA A 24 -13.21 -5.48 6.78
CA ALA A 24 -13.88 -6.69 6.35
C ALA A 24 -13.72 -7.81 7.39
N ARG A 25 -14.84 -8.45 7.77
CA ARG A 25 -14.86 -9.48 8.83
C ARG A 25 -14.39 -10.85 8.37
N ASP A 26 -14.39 -11.08 7.07
CA ASP A 26 -14.03 -12.33 6.42
C ASP A 26 -12.66 -12.27 5.75
N VAL A 27 -11.89 -11.19 5.95
CA VAL A 27 -10.55 -10.98 5.41
C VAL A 27 -9.51 -10.89 6.53
N GLU A 28 -8.39 -11.58 6.33
CA GLU A 28 -7.20 -11.51 7.17
C GLU A 28 -6.05 -10.95 6.32
N VAL A 29 -5.66 -9.70 6.58
CA VAL A 29 -4.51 -9.07 5.92
C VAL A 29 -3.23 -9.52 6.62
N LEU A 30 -2.41 -10.30 5.91
CA LEU A 30 -1.15 -10.87 6.43
C LEU A 30 0.01 -9.87 6.39
N GLY A 31 -0.07 -8.89 5.50
CA GLY A 31 0.96 -7.90 5.28
C GLY A 31 0.63 -7.02 4.08
N MET A 32 1.30 -5.87 4.01
CA MET A 32 1.16 -4.92 2.90
C MET A 32 2.53 -4.59 2.30
N CYS A 33 2.59 -4.36 1.00
CA CYS A 33 3.81 -4.03 0.28
C CYS A 33 3.58 -2.78 -0.58
N ALA A 34 4.48 -1.80 -0.48
CA ALA A 34 4.47 -0.63 -1.34
C ALA A 34 5.37 -0.87 -2.56
N THR A 35 4.85 -0.70 -3.77
CA THR A 35 5.63 -0.69 -5.01
C THR A 35 5.63 0.70 -5.66
N VAL A 36 6.55 0.95 -6.60
CA VAL A 36 6.58 2.19 -7.36
C VAL A 36 5.39 2.30 -8.32
N GLY A 37 4.77 3.48 -8.39
CA GLY A 37 3.63 3.73 -9.27
C GLY A 37 3.17 5.19 -9.20
N ASN A 38 2.00 5.48 -8.65
CA ASN A 38 1.49 6.85 -8.48
C ASN A 38 2.45 7.76 -7.71
N VAL A 39 3.14 7.19 -6.72
CA VAL A 39 4.13 7.89 -5.90
C VAL A 39 5.46 7.13 -5.89
N PRO A 40 6.58 7.82 -5.60
CA PRO A 40 7.83 7.14 -5.32
C PRO A 40 7.63 6.12 -4.19
N VAL A 41 8.28 4.96 -4.30
CA VAL A 41 8.08 3.84 -3.35
C VAL A 41 8.29 4.24 -1.89
N GLU A 42 9.17 5.20 -1.61
CA GLU A 42 9.42 5.70 -0.24
C GLU A 42 8.21 6.44 0.33
N THR A 43 7.55 7.25 -0.51
CA THR A 43 6.30 7.92 -0.16
C THR A 43 5.19 6.89 0.05
N GLY A 44 5.08 5.92 -0.86
CA GLY A 44 4.10 4.83 -0.75
C GLY A 44 4.27 4.03 0.54
N TYR A 45 5.49 3.58 0.83
CA TYR A 45 5.81 2.84 2.05
C TYR A 45 5.42 3.60 3.33
N ARG A 46 5.73 4.91 3.38
CA ARG A 46 5.32 5.77 4.50
C ARG A 46 3.80 5.92 4.58
N ASN A 47 3.12 6.09 3.45
CA ASN A 47 1.66 6.21 3.38
C ASN A 47 0.98 4.94 3.91
N LEU A 48 1.40 3.74 3.48
CA LEU A 48 0.86 2.47 4.00
C LEU A 48 0.96 2.37 5.51
N ARG A 49 2.14 2.67 6.07
CA ARG A 49 2.36 2.62 7.52
C ARG A 49 1.48 3.61 8.26
N ASN A 50 1.34 4.82 7.74
CA ASN A 50 0.50 5.85 8.35
C ASN A 50 -1.00 5.47 8.29
N LEU A 51 -1.46 4.93 7.15
CA LEU A 51 -2.85 4.49 6.98
C LEU A 51 -3.18 3.32 7.92
N ALA A 52 -2.29 2.34 8.05
CA ALA A 52 -2.45 1.22 8.98
C ALA A 52 -2.52 1.71 10.44
N ALA A 53 -1.57 2.57 10.83
CA ALA A 53 -1.53 3.14 12.17
C ALA A 53 -2.76 4.03 12.47
N PHE A 54 -3.26 4.77 11.47
CA PHE A 54 -4.44 5.63 11.61
C PHE A 54 -5.69 4.85 12.03
N VAL A 55 -5.83 3.60 11.58
CA VAL A 55 -6.94 2.70 11.97
C VAL A 55 -6.56 1.73 13.09
N GLY A 56 -5.43 1.95 13.76
CA GLY A 56 -4.98 1.12 14.89
C GLY A 56 -4.56 -0.31 14.48
N ARG A 57 -4.06 -0.48 13.26
CA ARG A 57 -3.56 -1.76 12.71
C ARG A 57 -2.07 -1.72 12.39
N ASP A 58 -1.30 -1.07 13.25
CA ASP A 58 0.16 -1.04 13.21
C ASP A 58 0.81 -2.41 13.49
N ASP A 59 0.02 -3.41 13.89
CA ASP A 59 0.41 -4.83 13.98
C ASP A 59 0.72 -5.47 12.62
N ILE A 60 0.15 -4.94 11.53
CA ILE A 60 0.30 -5.51 10.20
C ILE A 60 1.68 -5.15 9.65
N PRO A 61 2.50 -6.13 9.22
CA PRO A 61 3.81 -5.85 8.67
C PRO A 61 3.68 -5.15 7.32
N VAL A 62 4.41 -4.05 7.16
CA VAL A 62 4.49 -3.29 5.90
C VAL A 62 5.91 -3.39 5.34
N PHE A 63 6.02 -3.68 4.05
CA PHE A 63 7.29 -3.86 3.35
C PHE A 63 7.45 -2.84 2.22
N ARG A 64 8.71 -2.49 1.94
CA ARG A 64 9.10 -1.69 0.78
C ARG A 64 9.43 -2.64 -0.37
N GLY A 65 8.73 -2.49 -1.48
CA GLY A 65 8.87 -3.29 -2.70
C GLY A 65 9.80 -2.65 -3.72
N ALA A 66 9.49 -2.86 -5.00
CA ALA A 66 10.33 -2.39 -6.10
C ALA A 66 10.35 -0.86 -6.22
N GLU A 67 11.53 -0.29 -6.45
CA GLU A 67 11.70 1.16 -6.59
C GLU A 67 11.53 1.68 -8.02
N LEU A 68 11.65 0.78 -9.01
CA LEU A 68 11.61 1.11 -10.44
C LEU A 68 10.81 0.06 -11.22
N PRO A 69 10.14 0.46 -12.32
CA PRO A 69 9.58 -0.50 -13.26
C PRO A 69 10.67 -1.39 -13.86
N LEU A 70 10.31 -2.61 -14.26
CA LEU A 70 11.30 -3.60 -14.74
C LEU A 70 11.98 -3.23 -16.07
N VAL A 71 11.30 -2.48 -16.94
CA VAL A 71 11.76 -2.24 -18.33
C VAL A 71 11.74 -0.75 -18.73
N ARG A 72 10.74 0.00 -18.27
CA ARG A 72 10.54 1.41 -18.63
C ARG A 72 11.02 2.33 -17.52
N ASP A 73 11.34 3.56 -17.89
CA ASP A 73 11.65 4.59 -16.91
C ASP A 73 10.43 4.90 -16.03
N TYR A 74 10.72 5.19 -14.76
CA TYR A 74 9.72 5.74 -13.86
C TYR A 74 9.46 7.20 -14.21
N ALA A 75 8.20 7.52 -14.51
CA ALA A 75 7.75 8.89 -14.75
C ALA A 75 6.80 9.29 -13.62
N PHE A 76 7.31 10.07 -12.68
CA PHE A 76 6.47 10.66 -11.62
C PHE A 76 5.79 11.91 -12.15
N ASP A 77 4.47 11.97 -12.03
CA ASP A 77 3.70 13.19 -12.26
C ASP A 77 3.19 13.72 -10.91
N PRO A 78 3.71 14.85 -10.39
CA PRO A 78 3.27 15.40 -9.11
C PRO A 78 1.84 16.00 -9.15
N LEU A 79 1.20 16.03 -10.32
CA LEU A 79 -0.11 16.64 -10.53
C LEU A 79 -1.23 15.63 -10.86
N VAL A 80 -0.91 14.34 -10.96
CA VAL A 80 -1.86 13.26 -11.27
C VAL A 80 -1.92 12.28 -10.11
#